data_AF-A0A6L7JP39-F1
#
_entry.id   AF-A0A6L7JP39-F1
#
_cell.length_a   1.000
_cell.length_b   1.000
_cell.length_c   1.000
_cell.angle_alpha   90.00
_cell.angle_beta   90.00
_cell.angle_gamma   90.00
#
_symmetry.space_group_name_H-M   'P 1'
#
loop_
_entity.id
_entity.type
_entity.pdbx_description
1 polymer ?
#
loop_
_entity_poly.entity_id
_entity_poly.type
_entity_poly.pdbx_seq_one_letter_code
_entity_poly.pdbx_strand_id
1 'polypeptide(L)'
;MLAQLTGDGEAGLSAIGAGLGYGLAAIGPGIGIGIVVGNAITAMARQPESAGVARTTMFLGIAFTEALALIGFVVFILLLP
;
A
#
# COMPACT_ATOMS: atom_id res chain seq x y z
N MET A 1 12.92 -13.58 -35.03
CA MET A 1 11.63 -12.92 -35.38
C MET A 1 10.45 -13.60 -34.70
N LEU A 2 10.19 -14.90 -34.91
CA LEU A 2 9.09 -15.62 -34.21
C LEU A 2 9.28 -15.69 -32.68
N ALA A 3 10.51 -15.90 -32.18
CA ALA A 3 10.81 -15.87 -30.74
C ALA A 3 10.76 -14.47 -30.10
N GLN A 4 10.80 -13.40 -30.91
CA GLN A 4 10.71 -12.02 -30.42
C GLN A 4 9.26 -11.62 -30.17
N LEU A 5 8.35 -12.05 -31.06
CA LEU A 5 6.90 -11.82 -30.95
C LEU A 5 6.28 -12.48 -29.70
N THR A 6 6.84 -13.59 -29.23
CA THR A 6 6.42 -14.24 -27.98
C THR A 6 6.88 -13.48 -26.74
N GLY A 7 8.08 -12.86 -26.78
CA GLY A 7 8.63 -12.12 -25.63
C GLY A 7 7.93 -10.79 -25.34
N ASP A 8 7.52 -10.07 -26.39
CA ASP A 8 6.81 -8.79 -26.25
C ASP A 8 5.41 -8.97 -25.61
N GLY A 9 4.74 -10.09 -25.92
CA GLY A 9 3.44 -10.44 -25.34
C GLY A 9 3.52 -10.82 -23.86
N GLU A 10 4.55 -11.57 -23.46
CA GLU A 10 4.78 -11.95 -22.06
C GLU A 10 5.12 -10.75 -21.18
N ALA A 11 5.98 -9.85 -21.66
CA ALA A 11 6.31 -8.61 -20.96
C ALA A 11 5.07 -7.72 -20.75
N GLY A 12 4.22 -7.60 -21.77
CA GLY A 12 2.96 -6.85 -21.68
C GLY A 12 2.00 -7.43 -20.63
N LEU A 13 1.87 -8.76 -20.57
CA LEU A 13 0.98 -9.44 -19.62
C LEU A 13 1.51 -9.34 -18.18
N SER A 14 2.84 -9.44 -18.01
CA SER A 14 3.51 -9.25 -16.71
C SER A 14 3.29 -7.83 -16.17
N ALA A 15 3.42 -6.81 -17.02
CA ALA A 15 3.19 -5.41 -16.63
C ALA A 15 1.74 -5.17 -16.17
N ILE A 16 0.75 -5.75 -16.87
CA ILE A 16 -0.67 -5.67 -16.48
C ILE A 16 -0.89 -6.40 -15.14
N GLY A 17 -0.36 -7.61 -14.99
CA GLY A 17 -0.46 -8.39 -13.76
C GLY A 17 0.15 -7.69 -12.56
N ALA A 18 1.32 -7.08 -12.74
CA ALA A 18 1.99 -6.26 -11.72
C ALA A 18 1.12 -5.10 -11.28
N GLY A 19 0.64 -4.29 -12.23
CA GLY A 19 -0.18 -3.11 -11.94
C GLY A 19 -1.48 -3.44 -11.21
N LEU A 20 -2.19 -4.48 -11.66
CA LEU A 20 -3.41 -4.95 -11.00
C LEU A 20 -3.13 -5.54 -9.62
N GLY A 21 -2.08 -6.34 -9.47
CA GLY A 21 -1.71 -6.96 -8.20
C GLY A 21 -1.44 -5.94 -7.11
N TYR A 22 -0.61 -4.93 -7.38
CA TYR A 22 -0.34 -3.87 -6.42
C TYR A 22 -1.52 -2.92 -6.23
N GLY A 23 -2.22 -2.54 -7.31
CA GLY A 23 -3.39 -1.68 -7.22
C GLY A 23 -4.47 -2.24 -6.31
N LEU A 24 -4.72 -3.56 -6.37
CA LEU A 24 -5.65 -4.25 -5.47
C LEU A 24 -5.09 -4.37 -4.04
N ALA A 25 -3.80 -4.68 -3.90
CA ALA A 25 -3.15 -4.78 -2.59
C ALA A 25 -3.18 -3.44 -1.80
N ALA A 26 -3.15 -2.30 -2.50
CA ALA A 26 -3.14 -0.97 -1.89
C ALA A 26 -4.50 -0.52 -1.33
N ILE A 27 -5.62 -1.17 -1.70
CA ILE A 27 -6.97 -0.77 -1.27
C ILE A 27 -7.15 -0.92 0.25
N GLY A 28 -6.78 -2.08 0.80
CA GLY A 28 -6.90 -2.36 2.24
C GLY A 28 -6.13 -1.35 3.10
N PRO A 29 -4.83 -1.13 2.83
CA PRO A 29 -4.02 -0.13 3.49
C PRO A 29 -4.57 1.30 3.36
N GLY A 30 -5.04 1.70 2.16
CA GLY A 30 -5.65 3.01 1.95
C GLY A 30 -6.86 3.26 2.85
N ILE A 31 -7.73 2.26 2.99
CA ILE A 31 -8.89 2.32 3.91
C ILE A 31 -8.41 2.33 5.37
N GLY A 32 -7.49 1.44 5.73
CA GLY A 32 -6.99 1.30 7.10
C GLY A 32 -6.32 2.59 7.61
N ILE A 33 -5.49 3.23 6.79
CA ILE A 33 -4.83 4.49 7.11
C ILE A 33 -5.86 5.61 7.31
N GLY A 34 -6.87 5.70 6.43
CA GLY A 34 -7.96 6.66 6.58
C GLY A 34 -8.66 6.56 7.94
N ILE A 35 -8.95 5.33 8.38
CA ILE A 35 -9.57 5.07 9.68
C ILE A 35 -8.62 5.40 10.85
N VAL A 36 -7.36 4.94 10.80
CA VAL A 36 -6.38 5.18 11.87
C VAL A 36 -6.14 6.68 12.05
N VAL A 37 -5.92 7.40 10.95
CA VAL A 37 -5.65 8.85 10.98
C VAL A 37 -6.89 9.62 11.43
N GLY A 38 -8.08 9.29 10.92
CA GLY A 38 -9.33 9.96 11.32
C GLY A 38 -9.61 9.82 12.82
N ASN A 39 -9.41 8.62 13.36
CA ASN A 39 -9.57 8.36 14.79
C ASN A 39 -8.51 9.09 15.63
N ALA A 40 -7.25 9.10 15.18
CA ALA A 40 -6.18 9.81 15.87
C ALA A 40 -6.44 11.33 15.91
N ILE A 41 -6.87 11.94 14.79
CA ILE A 41 -7.24 13.36 14.75
C ILE A 41 -8.39 13.65 15.72
N THR A 42 -9.43 12.82 15.71
CA THR A 42 -10.57 12.96 16.64
C THR A 42 -10.11 12.86 18.10
N ALA A 43 -9.23 11.91 18.43
CA ALA A 43 -8.69 11.75 19.77
C ALA A 43 -7.86 12.98 20.21
N MET A 44 -6.96 13.45 19.35
CA MET A 44 -6.14 14.65 19.60
C MET A 44 -6.98 15.91 19.79
N ALA A 45 -8.06 16.07 19.00
CA ALA A 45 -8.97 17.20 19.13
C ALA A 45 -9.76 17.17 20.46
N ARG A 46 -10.13 15.98 20.94
CA ARG A 46 -10.84 15.80 22.22
C ARG A 46 -9.93 15.97 23.43
N GLN A 47 -8.67 15.57 23.34
CA GLN A 47 -7.70 15.63 24.42
C GLN A 47 -6.34 16.11 23.89
N PRO A 48 -6.12 17.44 23.81
CA PRO A 48 -4.88 18.01 23.29
C PRO A 48 -3.63 17.61 24.09
N GLU A 49 -3.78 17.37 25.39
CA GLU A 49 -2.69 16.97 26.29
C GLU A 49 -2.08 15.60 25.93
N SER A 50 -2.89 14.68 25.38
CA SER A 50 -2.43 13.35 24.97
C SER A 50 -2.02 13.28 23.49
N ALA A 51 -1.98 14.42 22.80
CA ALA A 51 -1.80 14.44 21.35
C ALA A 51 -0.46 13.84 20.89
N GLY A 52 0.61 13.99 21.67
CA GLY A 52 1.90 13.36 21.40
C GLY A 52 1.83 11.83 21.39
N VAL A 53 1.12 11.25 22.37
CA VAL A 53 0.93 9.79 22.47
C VAL A 53 0.03 9.30 21.35
N ALA A 54 -1.09 9.99 21.09
CA ALA A 54 -2.00 9.65 19.99
C ALA A 54 -1.30 9.66 18.63
N ARG A 55 -0.45 10.67 18.37
CA ARG A 55 0.36 10.74 17.13
C ARG A 55 1.35 9.58 17.02
N THR A 56 1.99 9.20 18.12
CA THR A 56 2.94 8.08 18.15
C THR A 56 2.23 6.76 17.82
N THR A 57 1.10 6.49 18.47
CA THR A 57 0.29 5.30 18.21
C THR A 57 -0.30 5.30 16.79
N MET A 58 -0.70 6.47 16.28
CA MET A 58 -1.17 6.63 14.90
C MET A 58 -0.12 6.19 13.89
N PHE A 59 1.12 6.67 14.01
CA PHE A 59 2.20 6.27 13.09
C PHE A 59 2.54 4.79 13.18
N LEU A 60 2.48 4.20 14.38
CA LEU A 60 2.64 2.76 14.55
C LEU A 60 1.52 1.99 13.83
N GLY A 61 0.27 2.44 13.97
CA GLY A 61 -0.87 1.86 13.26
C GLY A 61 -0.74 1.97 11.74
N ILE A 62 -0.28 3.12 11.23
CA ILE A 62 0.02 3.31 9.80
C ILE A 62 1.09 2.32 9.34
N ALA A 63 2.19 2.18 10.09
CA ALA A 63 3.29 1.28 9.72
C ALA A 63 2.83 -0.19 9.61
N PHE A 64 2.02 -0.67 10.55
CA PHE A 64 1.46 -2.03 10.47
C PHE A 64 0.45 -2.19 9.32
N THR A 65 -0.32 -1.14 9.03
CA THR A 65 -1.27 -1.13 7.92
C THR A 65 -0.56 -1.18 6.57
N GLU A 66 0.53 -0.41 6.43
CA GLU A 66 1.38 -0.37 5.23
C GLU A 66 2.21 -1.64 5.04
N ALA A 67 2.56 -2.37 6.12
CA ALA A 67 3.37 -3.59 6.02
C ALA A 67 2.76 -4.62 5.03
N LEU A 68 1.43 -4.69 4.94
CA LEU A 68 0.72 -5.55 3.99
C LEU A 68 0.74 -4.99 2.56
N ALA A 69 0.67 -3.66 2.39
CA ALA A 69 0.80 -2.98 1.10
C ALA A 69 2.17 -3.21 0.48
N LEU A 70 3.22 -3.12 1.31
CA LEU A 70 4.61 -3.26 0.90
C LEU A 70 4.92 -4.66 0.36
N ILE A 71 4.23 -5.70 0.82
CA ILE A 71 4.34 -7.04 0.22
C ILE A 71 3.84 -7.01 -1.23
N GLY A 72 2.70 -6.38 -1.49
CA GLY A 72 2.19 -6.19 -2.86
C GLY A 72 3.10 -5.31 -3.72
N PHE A 73 3.71 -4.29 -3.13
CA PHE A 73 4.68 -3.42 -3.82
C PHE A 73 5.95 -4.18 -4.24
N VAL A 74 6.47 -5.06 -3.36
CA VAL A 74 7.61 -5.92 -3.69
C VAL A 74 7.26 -6.84 -4.86
N VAL A 75 6.08 -7.46 -4.84
CA VAL A 75 5.61 -8.31 -5.94
C VAL A 75 5.51 -7.52 -7.26
N PHE A 76 5.02 -6.27 -7.22
CA PHE A 76 4.99 -5.38 -8.38
C PHE A 76 6.38 -5.10 -8.96
N ILE A 77 7.37 -4.79 -8.12
CA ILE A 77 8.75 -4.58 -8.57
C ILE A 77 9.32 -5.85 -9.21
N LEU A 78 9.03 -7.02 -8.64
CA LEU A 78 9.55 -8.30 -9.13
C LEU A 78 8.94 -8.74 -10.46
N LEU A 79 7.73 -8.26 -10.80
CA LEU A 79 7.01 -8.58 -12.03
C LEU A 79 7.23 -7.56 -13.16
N LEU A 80 7.86 -6.42 -12.86
CA LEU A 80 8.21 -5.45 -13.90
C LEU A 80 9.33 -6.04 -14.78
N PRO A 81 9.17 -6.05 -16.12
CA PRO A 81 10.20 -6.57 -17.04
C PRO A 81 11.46 -5.69 -17.08
#